data_AF-A0A4Y2H973-F1
#
_entry.id   AF-A0A4Y2H973-F1
#
_cell.length_a   1.000
_cell.length_b   1.000
_cell.length_c   1.000
_cell.angle_alpha   90.00
_cell.angle_beta   90.00
_cell.angle_gamma   90.00
#
_symmetry.space_group_name_H-M   'P 1'
#
loop_
_entity.id
_entity.type
_entity.pdbx_description
1 polymer ?
#
loop_
_entity_poly.entity_id
_entity_poly.type
_entity_poly.pdbx_seq_one_letter_code
_entity_poly.pdbx_strand_id
1 'polypeptide(L)'
;MFGECSQCPKENFRNEIEKFEAFQNADEIIYKRWISTDRSTLITQVESTEEFLDSFVGCMPNLTKHHFIAKSQSKYLKDMKLNIPQEECIVLLDFSENYSFIVQDAIQGFHWENSQATIHPLVVYGKNSENQLLTVSMCIISDHTIHDTATVFSFQTAVIPSIKEKFPLVKKLIYFSDGSSAQYKNRKNFVNICHHESDFELKSEWHFFATSHGKSSCDGIGGTVKRLAARTINVIEVESKLQQRFNEVPTAILGTRNYHCYIPISNCTSKILVSYLSQSSVKETKVLKKESLVVSPNQISISSFVCCVYDNYWWLGNVTDISPDKNDFLIKFMSPHGPSLQFTWPIKDDICWVPLKNILIKIPVPSTSSTGRSYRIEQQT
;
A
#
# COMPACT_ATOMS: atom_id res chain seq x y z
N MET A 1 48.82 2.27 -3.57
CA MET A 1 47.63 1.56 -4.09
C MET A 1 47.24 0.43 -3.12
N PHE A 2 46.08 -0.23 -3.29
CA PHE A 2 45.73 -1.42 -2.47
C PHE A 2 46.80 -2.49 -2.64
N GLY A 3 47.34 -3.03 -1.53
CA GLY A 3 48.41 -4.04 -1.57
C GLY A 3 49.84 -3.49 -1.69
N GLU A 4 50.03 -2.17 -1.82
CA GLU A 4 51.37 -1.55 -1.94
C GLU A 4 51.85 -0.89 -0.63
N CYS A 5 51.11 -1.02 0.47
CA CYS A 5 51.49 -0.44 1.74
C CYS A 5 52.65 -1.25 2.34
N SER A 6 53.77 -0.59 2.63
CA SER A 6 54.94 -1.19 3.29
C SER A 6 54.64 -1.67 4.72
N GLN A 7 53.55 -1.20 5.33
CA GLN A 7 53.08 -1.60 6.65
C GLN A 7 51.94 -2.63 6.62
N CYS A 8 51.44 -3.02 5.43
CA CYS A 8 50.50 -4.14 5.38
C CYS A 8 51.24 -5.41 5.85
N PRO A 9 50.68 -6.19 6.78
CA PRO A 9 51.30 -7.43 7.20
C PRO A 9 51.46 -8.34 5.98
N LYS A 10 52.71 -8.51 5.55
CA LYS A 10 53.10 -9.46 4.50
C LYS A 10 53.22 -10.88 5.07
N GLU A 11 53.16 -11.00 6.39
CA GLU A 11 53.13 -12.28 7.09
C GLU A 11 51.83 -13.02 6.81
N ASN A 12 51.96 -14.34 6.71
CA ASN A 12 50.91 -15.24 6.29
C ASN A 12 49.74 -15.14 7.27
N PHE A 13 48.68 -14.41 6.92
CA PHE A 13 47.48 -14.20 7.75
C PHE A 13 46.96 -15.50 8.38
N ARG A 14 47.15 -16.63 7.69
CA ARG A 14 46.95 -17.99 8.20
C ARG A 14 47.62 -18.26 9.55
N ASN A 15 48.91 -17.95 9.68
CA ASN A 15 49.69 -18.21 10.89
C ASN A 15 49.16 -17.45 12.12
N GLU A 16 48.53 -16.29 11.92
CA GLU A 16 47.88 -15.54 13.00
C GLU A 16 46.52 -16.13 13.38
N ILE A 17 45.76 -16.64 12.41
CA ILE A 17 44.46 -17.28 12.66
C ILE A 17 44.64 -18.65 13.32
N GLU A 18 45.65 -19.43 12.94
CA GLU A 18 45.97 -20.73 13.55
C GLU A 18 46.36 -20.64 15.03
N LYS A 19 46.75 -19.45 15.52
CA LYS A 19 47.05 -19.22 16.94
C LYS A 19 45.80 -19.16 17.83
N PHE A 20 44.61 -19.02 17.26
CA PHE A 20 43.39 -18.97 18.06
C PHE A 20 43.06 -20.37 18.60
N GLU A 21 42.79 -20.45 19.91
CA GLU A 21 42.50 -21.69 20.63
C GLU A 21 41.38 -22.52 19.97
N ALA A 22 40.42 -21.84 19.35
CA ALA A 22 39.31 -22.45 18.62
C ALA A 22 39.74 -23.35 17.44
N PHE A 23 40.93 -23.15 16.87
CA PHE A 23 41.46 -23.93 15.74
C PHE A 23 42.60 -24.88 16.15
N GLN A 24 43.16 -24.75 17.37
CA GLN A 24 44.29 -25.60 17.81
C GLN A 24 43.86 -26.98 18.30
N ASN A 25 42.64 -27.07 18.85
CA ASN A 25 42.14 -28.27 19.52
C ASN A 25 40.92 -28.89 18.82
N ALA A 26 40.59 -28.44 17.61
CA ALA A 26 39.44 -28.89 16.85
C ALA A 26 39.91 -29.63 15.59
N ASP A 27 39.44 -30.86 15.39
CA ASP A 27 39.65 -31.60 14.14
C ASP A 27 38.66 -31.13 13.05
N GLU A 28 37.45 -30.72 13.46
CA GLU A 28 36.37 -30.26 12.59
C GLU A 28 35.76 -28.94 13.09
N ILE A 29 35.36 -28.09 12.16
CA ILE A 29 34.69 -26.81 12.41
C ILE A 29 33.25 -26.88 11.90
N ILE A 30 32.31 -26.57 12.81
CA ILE A 30 30.89 -26.48 12.51
C ILE A 30 30.51 -25.01 12.41
N TYR A 31 30.08 -24.56 11.24
CA TYR A 31 29.70 -23.17 11.01
C TYR A 31 28.48 -23.05 10.10
N LYS A 32 27.87 -21.86 10.08
CA LYS A 32 26.73 -21.58 9.22
C LYS A 32 27.15 -20.71 8.04
N ARG A 33 26.70 -21.07 6.84
CA ARG A 33 27.04 -20.38 5.58
C ARG A 33 25.81 -20.17 4.72
N TRP A 34 25.78 -19.02 4.03
CA TRP A 34 24.80 -18.73 2.99
C TRP A 34 25.25 -19.37 1.67
N ILE A 35 24.36 -20.12 1.01
CA ILE A 35 24.66 -20.80 -0.26
C ILE A 35 24.79 -19.80 -1.42
N SER A 36 23.98 -18.74 -1.41
CA SER A 36 23.94 -17.70 -2.43
C SER A 36 23.66 -16.31 -1.83
N THR A 37 23.82 -15.27 -2.64
CA THR A 37 23.56 -13.86 -2.27
C THR A 37 22.08 -13.50 -2.25
N ASP A 38 21.25 -14.11 -3.11
CA ASP A 38 19.82 -13.79 -3.23
C ASP A 38 18.92 -14.95 -2.80
N ARG A 39 17.95 -14.68 -1.91
CA ARG A 39 16.96 -15.64 -1.38
C ARG A 39 17.57 -16.97 -0.91
N SER A 40 18.63 -16.90 -0.12
CA SER A 40 19.40 -18.09 0.28
C SER A 40 18.93 -18.70 1.59
N THR A 41 19.17 -20.01 1.72
CA THR A 41 19.02 -20.77 2.95
C THR A 41 20.35 -20.77 3.71
N LEU A 42 20.27 -20.57 5.02
CA LEU A 42 21.42 -20.72 5.91
C LEU A 42 21.60 -22.21 6.21
N ILE A 43 22.72 -22.78 5.76
CA ILE A 43 23.05 -24.17 6.01
C ILE A 43 24.12 -24.31 7.09
N THR A 44 24.09 -25.41 7.82
CA THR A 44 25.18 -25.83 8.70
C THR A 44 26.16 -26.66 7.87
N GLN A 45 27.42 -26.27 7.90
CA GLN A 45 28.53 -26.91 7.21
C GLN A 45 29.50 -27.44 8.26
N VAL A 46 30.03 -28.64 8.01
CA VAL A 46 31.06 -29.29 8.83
C VAL A 46 32.22 -29.57 7.89
N GLU A 47 33.38 -29.02 8.19
CA GLU A 47 34.61 -29.16 7.42
C GLU A 47 35.77 -29.45 8.37
N SER A 48 36.84 -30.06 7.88
CA SER A 48 38.07 -30.15 8.68
C SER A 48 38.62 -28.76 8.97
N THR A 49 39.34 -28.61 10.08
CA THR A 49 39.93 -27.32 10.46
C THR A 49 40.86 -26.77 9.38
N GLU A 50 41.67 -27.62 8.74
CA GLU A 50 42.55 -27.22 7.64
C GLU A 50 41.79 -26.69 6.42
N GLU A 51 40.76 -27.41 5.96
CA GLU A 51 39.95 -26.99 4.81
C GLU A 51 39.22 -25.67 5.09
N PHE A 52 38.70 -25.51 6.30
CA PHE A 52 38.06 -24.27 6.72
C PHE A 52 39.06 -23.11 6.70
N LEU A 53 40.25 -23.29 7.28
CA LEU A 53 41.29 -22.25 7.33
C LEU A 53 41.74 -21.83 5.94
N ASP A 54 41.97 -22.78 5.03
CA ASP A 54 42.33 -22.50 3.64
C ASP A 54 41.24 -21.68 2.92
N SER A 55 39.98 -22.10 3.05
CA SER A 55 38.83 -21.41 2.47
C SER A 55 38.65 -20.00 3.05
N PHE A 56 38.76 -19.86 4.38
CA PHE A 56 38.60 -18.62 5.10
C PHE A 56 39.71 -17.61 4.76
N VAL A 57 40.97 -18.04 4.84
CA VAL A 57 42.14 -17.23 4.47
C VAL A 57 42.06 -16.83 2.99
N GLY A 58 41.63 -17.75 2.12
CA GLY A 58 41.42 -17.48 0.69
C GLY A 58 40.38 -16.38 0.42
N CYS A 59 39.40 -16.19 1.30
CA CYS A 59 38.40 -15.13 1.17
C CYS A 59 38.90 -13.73 1.61
N MET A 60 39.97 -13.65 2.41
CA MET A 60 40.43 -12.41 3.03
C MET A 60 40.95 -11.33 2.06
N PRO A 61 41.67 -11.66 0.97
CA PRO A 61 42.06 -10.65 0.00
C PRO A 61 40.85 -9.91 -0.60
N ASN A 62 39.80 -10.66 -0.93
CA ASN A 62 38.56 -10.10 -1.47
C ASN A 62 37.82 -9.26 -0.42
N LEU A 63 37.69 -9.76 0.81
CA LEU A 63 37.03 -9.03 1.89
C LEU A 63 37.76 -7.73 2.23
N THR A 64 39.10 -7.77 2.36
CA THR A 64 39.92 -6.60 2.69
C THR A 64 39.87 -5.56 1.58
N LYS A 65 39.90 -6.00 0.32
CA LYS A 65 39.72 -5.12 -0.85
C LYS A 65 38.35 -4.44 -0.82
N HIS A 66 37.29 -5.22 -0.64
CA HIS A 66 35.92 -4.71 -0.55
C HIS A 66 35.77 -3.70 0.59
N HIS A 67 36.25 -4.05 1.79
CA HIS A 67 36.20 -3.18 2.97
C HIS A 67 36.96 -1.88 2.77
N PHE A 68 38.15 -1.94 2.17
CA PHE A 68 38.92 -0.75 1.83
C PHE A 68 38.17 0.16 0.84
N ILE A 69 37.60 -0.42 -0.23
CA ILE A 69 36.82 0.33 -1.22
C ILE A 69 35.61 0.99 -0.56
N ALA A 70 34.83 0.23 0.21
CA ALA A 70 33.64 0.73 0.90
C ALA A 70 34.01 1.89 1.85
N LYS A 71 35.05 1.73 2.68
CA LYS A 71 35.52 2.79 3.58
C LYS A 71 36.00 4.03 2.83
N SER A 72 36.78 3.86 1.77
CA SER A 72 37.30 4.99 0.97
C SER A 72 36.16 5.77 0.29
N GLN A 73 35.18 5.08 -0.28
CA GLN A 73 34.02 5.71 -0.91
C GLN A 73 33.13 6.43 0.12
N SER A 74 32.84 5.82 1.27
CA SER A 74 32.09 6.48 2.35
C SER A 74 32.83 7.69 2.91
N LYS A 75 34.17 7.59 3.05
CA LYS A 75 35.01 8.70 3.48
C LYS A 75 34.95 9.86 2.48
N TYR A 76 35.08 9.57 1.18
CA TYR A 76 35.01 10.58 0.13
C TYR A 76 33.70 11.37 0.20
N LEU A 77 32.54 10.69 0.33
CA LEU A 77 31.25 11.35 0.51
C LEU A 77 31.21 12.23 1.78
N LYS A 78 31.76 11.74 2.88
CA LYS A 78 31.80 12.49 4.14
C LYS A 78 32.64 13.77 4.01
N ASP A 79 33.81 13.67 3.40
CA ASP A 79 34.72 14.80 3.19
C ASP A 79 34.12 15.83 2.23
N MET A 80 33.44 15.37 1.18
CA MET A 80 32.66 16.20 0.25
C MET A 80 31.55 16.97 0.97
N LYS A 81 30.73 16.30 1.81
CA LYS A 81 29.66 16.95 2.57
C LYS A 81 30.16 18.05 3.53
N LEU A 82 31.38 17.92 4.05
CA LEU A 82 31.99 18.93 4.92
C LEU A 82 32.44 20.17 4.14
N ASN A 83 32.84 20.01 2.89
CA ASN A 83 33.48 21.06 2.09
C ASN A 83 32.81 21.26 0.71
N ILE A 84 31.48 21.31 0.68
CA ILE A 84 30.73 21.49 -0.58
C ILE A 84 31.00 22.89 -1.16
N PRO A 85 31.46 23.01 -2.42
CA PRO A 85 31.54 24.29 -3.12
C PRO A 85 30.16 24.92 -3.33
N GLN A 86 30.07 26.25 -3.38
CA GLN A 86 28.77 26.94 -3.47
C GLN A 86 28.01 26.65 -4.78
N GLU A 87 28.75 26.39 -5.86
CA GLU A 87 28.19 26.09 -7.19
C GLU A 87 27.92 24.59 -7.39
N GLU A 88 28.10 23.77 -6.37
CA GLU A 88 27.92 22.31 -6.44
C GLU A 88 26.86 21.83 -5.46
N CYS A 89 26.11 20.80 -5.86
CA CYS A 89 25.18 20.10 -4.98
C CYS A 89 25.43 18.59 -5.05
N ILE A 90 25.43 17.95 -3.89
CA ILE A 90 25.52 16.50 -3.75
C ILE A 90 24.10 15.94 -3.70
N VAL A 91 23.80 14.95 -4.53
CA VAL A 91 22.48 14.38 -4.72
C VAL A 91 22.54 12.89 -4.41
N LEU A 92 22.03 12.47 -3.25
CA LEU A 92 21.88 11.06 -2.90
C LEU A 92 20.50 10.59 -3.31
N LEU A 93 20.44 9.49 -4.05
CA LEU A 93 19.18 8.94 -4.54
C LEU A 93 19.20 7.42 -4.46
N ASP A 94 18.03 6.84 -4.21
CA ASP A 94 17.85 5.39 -4.12
C ASP A 94 16.41 4.99 -4.42
N PHE A 95 16.17 3.75 -4.82
CA PHE A 95 14.82 3.19 -4.86
C PHE A 95 14.49 2.59 -3.51
N SER A 96 13.36 2.99 -2.93
CA SER A 96 12.77 2.19 -1.87
C SER A 96 12.02 1.01 -2.50
N GLU A 97 11.91 -0.10 -1.77
CA GLU A 97 11.00 -1.19 -2.14
C GLU A 97 9.60 -0.63 -2.48
N ASN A 98 8.95 -1.16 -3.52
CA ASN A 98 7.64 -0.68 -3.92
C ASN A 98 6.64 -0.73 -2.76
N TYR A 99 5.90 0.35 -2.58
CA TYR A 99 4.86 0.43 -1.58
C TYR A 99 3.61 -0.27 -2.09
N SER A 100 3.22 -1.35 -1.42
CA SER A 100 1.96 -2.03 -1.69
C SER A 100 0.85 -1.38 -0.87
N PHE A 101 -0.25 -1.01 -1.52
CA PHE A 101 -1.42 -0.45 -0.87
C PHE A 101 -2.21 -1.57 -0.17
N ILE A 102 -1.73 -1.98 1.01
CA ILE A 102 -2.39 -3.02 1.81
C ILE A 102 -3.46 -2.34 2.67
N VAL A 103 -4.72 -2.70 2.44
CA VAL A 103 -5.86 -2.31 3.28
C VAL A 103 -5.99 -3.31 4.44
N GLN A 104 -6.10 -2.82 5.67
CA GLN A 104 -6.04 -3.68 6.87
C GLN A 104 -7.25 -4.62 6.99
N ASP A 105 -8.43 -4.17 6.57
CA ASP A 105 -9.68 -4.95 6.52
C ASP A 105 -10.14 -5.25 5.07
N ALA A 106 -9.19 -5.61 4.19
CA ALA A 106 -9.51 -5.86 2.79
C ALA A 106 -10.42 -7.10 2.61
N ILE A 107 -11.46 -6.99 1.77
CA ILE A 107 -12.29 -8.14 1.41
C ILE A 107 -11.44 -9.22 0.73
N GLN A 108 -11.86 -10.50 0.80
CA GLN A 108 -11.10 -11.62 0.22
C GLN A 108 -10.76 -11.42 -1.28
N GLY A 109 -11.58 -10.68 -2.02
CA GLY A 109 -11.32 -10.34 -3.43
C GLY A 109 -10.18 -9.33 -3.67
N PHE A 110 -9.83 -8.52 -2.67
CA PHE A 110 -8.76 -7.51 -2.75
C PHE A 110 -7.36 -8.15 -2.76
N HIS A 111 -7.23 -9.44 -2.43
CA HIS A 111 -5.99 -10.19 -2.63
C HIS A 111 -5.49 -10.19 -4.08
N TRP A 112 -6.38 -9.93 -5.05
CA TRP A 112 -6.01 -9.85 -6.47
C TRP A 112 -5.63 -8.44 -6.93
N GLU A 113 -5.89 -7.41 -6.12
CA GLU A 113 -5.58 -6.01 -6.45
C GLU A 113 -4.21 -5.64 -5.86
N ASN A 114 -3.15 -5.88 -6.63
CA ASN A 114 -1.76 -5.65 -6.22
C ASN A 114 -1.27 -4.28 -6.69
N SER A 115 -2.04 -3.23 -6.45
CA SER A 115 -1.61 -1.88 -6.77
C SER A 115 -0.36 -1.54 -5.94
N GLN A 116 0.68 -1.08 -6.61
CA GLN A 116 1.94 -0.70 -6.01
C GLN A 116 2.36 0.67 -6.52
N ALA A 117 3.07 1.41 -5.68
CA ALA A 117 3.72 2.65 -6.07
C ALA A 117 5.24 2.56 -5.84
N THR A 118 5.99 3.08 -6.81
CA THR A 118 7.41 3.34 -6.65
C THR A 118 7.61 4.54 -5.74
N ILE A 119 8.54 4.39 -4.79
CA ILE A 119 8.97 5.46 -3.90
C ILE A 119 10.46 5.68 -4.15
N HIS A 120 10.82 6.86 -4.64
CA HIS A 120 12.20 7.25 -4.94
C HIS A 120 12.62 8.43 -4.04
N PRO A 121 13.18 8.14 -2.86
CA PRO A 121 13.72 9.15 -1.96
C PRO A 121 14.99 9.79 -2.52
N LEU A 122 15.13 11.09 -2.25
CA LEU A 122 16.24 11.92 -2.68
C LEU A 122 16.68 12.84 -1.54
N VAL A 123 17.99 13.00 -1.35
CA VAL A 123 18.57 13.99 -0.44
C VAL A 123 19.58 14.84 -1.18
N VAL A 124 19.40 16.16 -1.13
CA VAL A 124 20.30 17.13 -1.74
C VAL A 124 21.02 17.91 -0.64
N TYR A 125 22.34 17.93 -0.71
CA TYR A 125 23.21 18.74 0.13
C TYR A 125 23.87 19.80 -0.74
N GLY A 126 23.76 21.07 -0.36
CA GLY A 126 24.37 22.17 -1.09
C GLY A 126 24.48 23.40 -0.21
N LYS A 127 24.87 24.53 -0.80
CA LYS A 127 24.89 25.81 -0.10
C LYS A 127 23.91 26.78 -0.74
N ASN A 128 23.19 27.53 0.10
CA ASN A 128 22.29 28.58 -0.38
C ASN A 128 23.09 29.82 -0.87
N SER A 129 22.38 30.85 -1.31
CA SER A 129 22.98 32.13 -1.75
C SER A 129 23.82 32.82 -0.66
N GLU A 130 23.56 32.52 0.62
CA GLU A 130 24.29 33.03 1.79
C GLU A 130 25.50 32.15 2.18
N ASN A 131 25.84 31.15 1.36
CA ASN A 131 26.93 30.20 1.58
C ASN A 131 26.73 29.33 2.86
N GLN A 132 25.49 29.17 3.31
CA GLN A 132 25.13 28.29 4.42
C GLN A 132 24.77 26.90 3.91
N LEU A 133 25.20 25.86 4.63
CA LEU A 133 24.88 24.48 4.30
C LEU A 133 23.38 24.22 4.45
N LEU A 134 22.73 23.79 3.37
CA LEU A 134 21.33 23.44 3.31
C LEU A 134 21.18 21.97 2.91
N THR A 135 20.33 21.24 3.63
CA THR A 135 19.95 19.86 3.30
C THR A 135 18.47 19.82 2.94
N VAL A 136 18.15 19.28 1.77
CA VAL A 136 16.80 19.19 1.25
C VAL A 136 16.45 17.72 1.05
N SER A 137 15.39 17.27 1.71
CA SER A 137 14.81 15.94 1.49
C SER A 137 13.63 16.03 0.54
N MET A 138 13.62 15.17 -0.47
CA MET A 138 12.55 15.04 -1.47
C MET A 138 12.20 13.57 -1.63
N CYS A 139 11.00 13.30 -2.13
CA CYS A 139 10.57 11.94 -2.43
C CYS A 139 9.60 11.98 -3.61
N ILE A 140 9.86 11.16 -4.62
CA ILE A 140 8.96 10.98 -5.75
C ILE A 140 8.10 9.75 -5.48
N ILE A 141 6.81 9.87 -5.75
CA ILE A 141 5.84 8.78 -5.72
C ILE A 141 5.30 8.63 -7.13
N SER A 142 5.38 7.42 -7.68
CA SER A 142 4.88 7.11 -9.03
C SER A 142 4.16 5.78 -9.03
N ASP A 143 3.10 5.69 -9.82
CA ASP A 143 2.40 4.45 -10.19
C ASP A 143 3.20 3.56 -11.15
N HIS A 144 4.28 4.08 -11.74
CA HIS A 144 5.19 3.30 -12.57
C HIS A 144 6.13 2.45 -11.71
N THR A 145 5.95 1.13 -11.74
CA THR A 145 6.64 0.17 -10.85
C THR A 145 7.96 -0.37 -11.38
N ILE A 146 8.36 0.01 -12.60
CA ILE A 146 9.61 -0.44 -13.22
C ILE A 146 10.76 0.43 -12.76
N HIS A 147 11.75 -0.21 -12.14
CA HIS A 147 12.98 0.44 -11.72
C HIS A 147 14.05 0.27 -12.79
N ASP A 148 14.10 1.18 -13.75
CA ASP A 148 15.11 1.23 -14.79
C ASP A 148 15.73 2.63 -14.97
N THR A 149 16.70 2.73 -15.88
CA THR A 149 17.36 4.01 -16.19
C THR A 149 16.41 5.06 -16.76
N ALA A 150 15.36 4.68 -17.49
CA ALA A 150 14.42 5.66 -18.04
C ALA A 150 13.59 6.28 -16.91
N THR A 151 13.13 5.47 -15.95
CA THR A 151 12.46 5.93 -14.73
C THR A 151 13.34 6.89 -13.94
N VAL A 152 14.63 6.58 -13.75
CA VAL A 152 15.58 7.47 -13.07
C VAL A 152 15.70 8.81 -13.80
N PHE A 153 15.82 8.80 -15.12
CA PHE A 153 15.91 10.04 -15.91
C PHE A 153 14.63 10.88 -15.78
N SER A 154 13.44 10.26 -15.89
CA SER A 154 12.16 10.96 -15.68
C SER A 154 12.08 11.59 -14.29
N PHE A 155 12.56 10.89 -13.27
CA PHE A 155 12.63 11.39 -11.90
C PHE A 155 13.60 12.58 -11.77
N GLN A 156 14.76 12.53 -12.43
CA GLN A 156 15.68 13.67 -12.51
C GLN A 156 15.02 14.88 -13.17
N THR A 157 14.33 14.70 -14.30
CA THR A 157 13.59 15.78 -14.98
C THR A 157 12.57 16.44 -14.06
N ALA A 158 11.92 15.68 -13.18
CA ALA A 158 10.94 16.22 -12.23
C ALA A 158 11.58 17.02 -11.08
N VAL A 159 12.74 16.60 -10.55
CA VAL A 159 13.33 17.19 -9.34
C VAL A 159 14.35 18.29 -9.60
N ILE A 160 15.04 18.26 -10.74
CA ILE A 160 16.09 19.24 -11.06
C ILE A 160 15.57 20.69 -11.06
N PRO A 161 14.37 21.02 -11.56
CA PRO A 161 13.82 22.36 -11.43
C PRO A 161 13.74 22.85 -9.98
N SER A 162 13.25 22.00 -9.06
CA SER A 162 13.20 22.31 -7.62
C SER A 162 14.57 22.42 -6.98
N ILE A 163 15.59 21.70 -7.49
CA ILE A 163 16.98 21.85 -7.05
C ILE A 163 17.50 23.22 -7.48
N LYS A 164 17.32 23.62 -8.75
CA LYS A 164 17.74 24.94 -9.24
C LYS A 164 17.07 26.08 -8.47
N GLU A 165 15.80 25.93 -8.11
CA GLU A 165 15.07 26.91 -7.30
C GLU A 165 15.70 27.07 -5.90
N LYS A 166 16.02 25.96 -5.22
CA LYS A 166 16.59 25.98 -3.87
C LYS A 166 18.08 26.35 -3.84
N PHE A 167 18.78 26.10 -4.94
CA PHE A 167 20.22 26.32 -5.10
C PHE A 167 20.50 27.10 -6.40
N PRO A 168 20.17 28.41 -6.46
CA PRO A 168 20.19 29.18 -7.71
C PRO A 168 21.59 29.38 -8.32
N LEU A 169 22.64 29.18 -7.53
CA LEU A 169 24.04 29.29 -7.98
C LEU A 169 24.62 27.94 -8.46
N VAL A 170 23.84 26.85 -8.42
CA VAL A 170 24.32 25.52 -8.79
C VAL A 170 24.69 25.47 -10.27
N LYS A 171 25.88 24.94 -10.56
CA LYS A 171 26.38 24.66 -11.92
C LYS A 171 26.71 23.18 -12.12
N LYS A 172 26.81 22.40 -11.04
CA LYS A 172 27.15 20.98 -11.11
C LYS A 172 26.41 20.16 -10.05
N LEU A 173 25.91 18.99 -10.47
CA LEU A 173 25.30 17.99 -9.61
C LEU A 173 26.20 16.76 -9.46
N ILE A 174 26.36 16.30 -8.22
CA ILE A 174 27.24 15.21 -7.85
C ILE A 174 26.37 14.09 -7.29
N TYR A 175 26.09 13.10 -8.12
CA TYR A 175 25.18 12.02 -7.79
C TYR A 175 25.87 10.92 -7.00
N PHE A 176 25.17 10.38 -6.01
CA PHE A 176 25.55 9.18 -5.27
C PHE A 176 24.38 8.20 -5.25
N SER A 177 24.62 6.98 -5.70
CA SER A 177 23.62 5.90 -5.70
C SER A 177 24.27 4.54 -5.42
N ASP A 178 23.44 3.51 -5.27
CA ASP A 178 23.92 2.13 -5.29
C ASP A 178 24.42 1.73 -6.70
N GLY A 179 25.02 0.55 -6.77
CA GLY A 179 25.58 0.00 -8.01
C GLY A 179 24.60 -0.79 -8.87
N SER A 180 23.27 -0.62 -8.72
CA SER A 180 22.28 -1.41 -9.45
C SER A 180 22.45 -1.28 -10.96
N SER A 181 22.67 -2.40 -11.65
CA SER A 181 22.90 -2.43 -13.10
C SER A 181 21.63 -2.19 -13.91
N ALA A 182 20.45 -2.42 -13.35
CA ALA A 182 19.19 -2.13 -14.03
C ALA A 182 18.92 -0.62 -14.11
N GLN A 183 19.34 0.13 -13.09
CA GLN A 183 18.90 1.50 -12.83
C GLN A 183 20.03 2.51 -13.06
N TYR A 184 21.15 2.37 -12.33
CA TYR A 184 22.16 3.43 -12.21
C TYR A 184 23.50 3.08 -12.85
N LYS A 185 24.04 1.88 -12.62
CA LYS A 185 25.40 1.54 -13.03
C LYS A 185 25.41 0.74 -14.33
N ASN A 186 24.99 1.39 -15.42
CA ASN A 186 24.97 0.79 -16.75
C ASN A 186 25.24 1.79 -17.87
N ARG A 187 25.45 1.25 -19.08
CA ARG A 187 25.77 2.05 -20.27
C ARG A 187 24.73 3.11 -20.61
N LYS A 188 23.44 2.86 -20.35
CA LYS A 188 22.37 3.82 -20.66
C LYS A 188 22.47 5.03 -19.74
N ASN A 189 22.71 4.81 -18.45
CA ASN A 189 22.88 5.91 -17.51
C ASN A 189 24.17 6.70 -17.80
N PHE A 190 25.23 6.03 -18.27
CA PHE A 190 26.46 6.73 -18.66
C PHE A 190 26.24 7.68 -19.86
N VAL A 191 25.39 7.29 -20.82
CA VAL A 191 24.96 8.18 -21.90
C VAL A 191 24.19 9.38 -21.33
N ASN A 192 23.27 9.17 -20.39
CA ASN A 192 22.55 10.27 -19.73
C ASN A 192 23.51 11.24 -19.01
N ILE A 193 24.55 10.74 -18.35
CA ILE A 193 25.59 11.58 -17.71
C ILE A 193 26.31 12.45 -18.74
N CYS A 194 26.64 11.90 -19.91
CA CYS A 194 27.26 12.67 -21.00
C CYS A 194 26.36 13.77 -21.57
N HIS A 195 25.04 13.55 -21.60
CA HIS A 195 24.05 14.53 -22.07
C HIS A 195 23.49 15.43 -20.97
N HIS A 196 23.90 15.24 -19.72
CA HIS A 196 23.33 15.95 -18.58
C HIS A 196 23.45 17.47 -18.70
N GLU A 197 24.59 17.97 -19.22
CA GLU A 197 24.79 19.41 -19.40
C GLU A 197 23.89 19.99 -20.51
N SER A 198 23.63 19.23 -21.59
CA SER A 198 22.67 19.66 -22.62
C SER A 198 21.22 19.59 -22.16
N ASP A 199 20.88 18.58 -21.36
CA ASP A 199 19.49 18.32 -20.94
C ASP A 199 19.05 19.21 -19.78
N PHE A 200 19.98 19.52 -18.87
CA PHE A 200 19.68 20.22 -17.61
C PHE A 200 20.48 21.50 -17.41
N GLU A 201 21.38 21.88 -18.31
CA GLU A 201 22.27 23.06 -18.17
C GLU A 201 23.13 22.99 -16.90
N LEU A 202 23.43 21.77 -16.42
CA LEU A 202 24.22 21.51 -15.24
C LEU A 202 25.24 20.44 -15.58
N LYS A 203 26.49 20.63 -15.17
CA LYS A 203 27.48 19.55 -15.23
C LYS A 203 27.08 18.43 -14.28
N SER A 204 27.50 17.20 -14.57
CA SER A 204 27.28 16.08 -13.66
C SER A 204 28.50 15.21 -13.47
N GLU A 205 28.56 14.59 -12.31
CA GLU A 205 29.40 13.41 -12.06
C GLU A 205 28.60 12.42 -11.21
N TRP A 206 28.95 11.14 -11.31
CA TRP A 206 28.22 10.07 -10.63
C TRP A 206 29.16 9.14 -9.90
N HIS A 207 28.92 8.99 -8.61
CA HIS A 207 29.68 8.14 -7.70
C HIS A 207 28.80 6.99 -7.23
N PHE A 208 29.41 5.82 -7.04
CA PHE A 208 28.69 4.61 -6.66
C PHE A 208 29.22 4.08 -5.33
N PHE A 209 28.30 3.66 -4.46
CA PHE A 209 28.67 2.90 -3.27
C PHE A 209 29.14 1.50 -3.63
N ALA A 210 29.99 0.92 -2.78
CA ALA A 210 30.36 -0.48 -2.86
C ALA A 210 29.11 -1.35 -2.74
N THR A 211 29.13 -2.52 -3.39
CA THR A 211 28.03 -3.49 -3.32
C THR A 211 27.63 -3.74 -1.87
N SER A 212 26.31 -3.72 -1.60
CA SER A 212 25.74 -3.90 -0.25
C SER A 212 26.02 -2.78 0.77
N HIS A 213 26.66 -1.67 0.37
CA HIS A 213 26.90 -0.48 1.21
C HIS A 213 26.12 0.76 0.75
N GLY A 214 25.05 0.60 -0.04
CA GLY A 214 24.22 1.69 -0.56
C GLY A 214 23.29 2.38 0.47
N LYS A 215 23.22 1.88 1.71
CA LYS A 215 22.36 2.44 2.75
C LYS A 215 22.67 3.90 3.01
N SER A 216 21.65 4.74 3.05
CA SER A 216 21.80 6.18 3.10
C SER A 216 20.63 6.88 3.79
N SER A 217 20.68 8.21 3.85
CA SER A 217 19.57 9.02 4.37
C SER A 217 18.26 8.80 3.59
N CYS A 218 18.35 8.29 2.35
CA CYS A 218 17.21 7.92 1.53
C CYS A 218 16.33 6.84 2.17
N ASP A 219 16.92 5.87 2.87
CA ASP A 219 16.19 4.80 3.58
C ASP A 219 15.20 5.37 4.61
N GLY A 220 15.64 6.39 5.36
CA GLY A 220 14.83 7.05 6.38
C GLY A 220 13.65 7.82 5.78
N ILE A 221 13.85 8.46 4.63
CA ILE A 221 12.80 9.18 3.90
C ILE A 221 11.80 8.19 3.33
N GLY A 222 12.26 7.15 2.63
CA GLY A 222 11.40 6.10 2.09
C GLY A 222 10.54 5.45 3.18
N GLY A 223 11.16 5.08 4.30
CA GLY A 223 10.43 4.52 5.45
C GLY A 223 9.42 5.48 6.08
N THR A 224 9.74 6.78 6.14
CA THR A 224 8.82 7.81 6.68
C THR A 224 7.62 8.01 5.75
N VAL A 225 7.85 8.12 4.44
CA VAL A 225 6.78 8.28 3.44
C VAL A 225 5.84 7.08 3.46
N LYS A 226 6.37 5.86 3.48
CA LYS A 226 5.57 4.62 3.60
C LYS A 226 4.71 4.61 4.87
N ARG A 227 5.27 5.03 6.01
CA ARG A 227 4.55 5.09 7.28
C ARG A 227 3.43 6.13 7.27
N LEU A 228 3.68 7.29 6.68
CA LEU A 228 2.66 8.34 6.54
C LEU A 228 1.55 7.90 5.59
N ALA A 229 1.89 7.30 4.45
CA ALA A 229 0.92 6.73 3.52
C ALA A 229 0.02 5.70 4.20
N ALA A 230 0.61 4.76 4.96
CA ALA A 230 -0.15 3.75 5.70
C ALA A 230 -1.12 4.37 6.72
N ARG A 231 -0.73 5.45 7.40
CA ARG A 231 -1.62 6.15 8.34
C ARG A 231 -2.78 6.87 7.64
N THR A 232 -2.53 7.47 6.48
CA THR A 232 -3.58 8.15 5.70
C THR A 232 -4.60 7.17 5.14
N ILE A 233 -4.16 5.98 4.69
CA ILE A 233 -5.06 4.92 4.22
C ILE A 233 -6.08 4.52 5.31
N ASN A 234 -5.64 4.44 6.57
CA ASN A 234 -6.57 4.17 7.68
C ASN A 234 -7.65 5.25 7.84
N VAL A 235 -7.34 6.53 7.53
CA VAL A 235 -8.34 7.61 7.57
C VAL A 235 -9.37 7.42 6.46
N ILE A 236 -8.94 7.10 5.24
CA ILE A 236 -9.83 6.81 4.10
C ILE A 236 -10.74 5.62 4.41
N GLU A 237 -10.21 4.58 5.06
CA GLU A 237 -10.99 3.41 5.46
C GLU A 237 -12.08 3.78 6.49
N VAL A 238 -11.74 4.61 7.49
CA VAL A 238 -12.70 5.14 8.46
C VAL A 238 -13.74 6.02 7.77
N GLU A 239 -13.34 6.89 6.84
CA GLU A 239 -14.25 7.71 6.05
C GLU A 239 -15.21 6.86 5.22
N SER A 240 -14.73 5.81 4.55
CA SER A 240 -15.57 4.89 3.79
C SER A 240 -16.58 4.16 4.69
N LYS A 241 -16.12 3.65 5.85
CA LYS A 241 -16.99 3.03 6.88
C LYS A 241 -18.03 4.03 7.41
N LEU A 242 -17.64 5.29 7.62
CA LEU A 242 -18.56 6.36 8.06
C LEU A 242 -19.52 6.79 6.96
N GLN A 243 -19.08 6.84 5.70
CA GLN A 243 -19.92 7.20 4.56
C GLN A 243 -21.05 6.19 4.37
N GLN A 244 -20.77 4.90 4.56
CA GLN A 244 -21.82 3.87 4.61
C GLN A 244 -22.84 4.17 5.71
N ARG A 245 -22.38 4.51 6.92
CA ARG A 245 -23.26 4.90 8.04
C ARG A 245 -24.07 6.17 7.73
N PHE A 246 -23.50 7.13 7.01
CA PHE A 246 -24.18 8.38 6.63
C PHE A 246 -25.22 8.17 5.55
N ASN A 247 -24.97 7.29 4.58
CA ASN A 247 -25.92 6.97 3.51
C ASN A 247 -27.21 6.34 4.04
N GLU A 248 -27.17 5.70 5.21
CA GLU A 248 -28.35 5.15 5.90
C GLU A 248 -29.24 6.23 6.57
N VAL A 249 -28.80 7.49 6.61
CA VAL A 249 -29.53 8.63 7.19
C VAL A 249 -30.14 9.44 6.04
N PRO A 250 -31.43 9.24 5.71
CA PRO A 250 -32.01 9.78 4.48
C PRO A 250 -32.27 11.30 4.50
N THR A 251 -32.25 11.99 5.66
CA THR A 251 -32.52 13.44 5.73
C THR A 251 -31.99 14.09 7.02
N ALA A 252 -31.64 15.39 6.97
CA ALA A 252 -31.30 16.18 8.15
C ALA A 252 -32.48 16.27 9.14
N ILE A 253 -32.20 16.14 10.43
CA ILE A 253 -33.23 16.25 11.49
C ILE A 253 -33.67 17.71 11.60
N LEU A 254 -34.93 18.02 11.31
CA LEU A 254 -35.46 19.38 11.45
C LEU A 254 -35.25 19.96 12.85
N GLY A 255 -34.86 21.23 12.92
CA GLY A 255 -34.65 21.94 14.19
C GLY A 255 -33.36 21.59 14.93
N THR A 256 -32.40 20.91 14.31
CA THR A 256 -31.12 20.49 14.94
C THR A 256 -30.44 21.64 15.71
N ARG A 257 -30.44 22.85 15.14
CA ARG A 257 -29.79 24.03 15.75
C ARG A 257 -30.44 24.49 17.06
N ASN A 258 -31.65 24.04 17.35
CA ASN A 258 -32.40 24.46 18.54
C ASN A 258 -32.14 23.55 19.75
N TYR A 259 -31.59 22.35 19.54
CA TYR A 259 -31.33 21.41 20.63
C TYR A 259 -29.92 21.58 21.19
N HIS A 260 -29.80 21.60 22.52
CA HIS A 260 -28.53 21.74 23.23
C HIS A 260 -27.88 20.37 23.54
N CYS A 261 -28.67 19.29 23.63
CA CYS A 261 -28.19 17.97 24.03
C CYS A 261 -28.72 16.85 23.12
N TYR A 262 -27.85 15.89 22.81
CA TYR A 262 -28.12 14.69 22.01
C TYR A 262 -27.61 13.47 22.76
N ILE A 263 -28.49 12.50 23.05
CA ILE A 263 -28.15 11.31 23.85
C ILE A 263 -28.52 10.06 23.04
N PRO A 264 -27.56 9.16 22.76
CA PRO A 264 -27.86 7.90 22.09
C PRO A 264 -28.78 7.04 22.96
N ILE A 265 -29.73 6.36 22.34
CA ILE A 265 -30.56 5.36 23.02
C ILE A 265 -29.77 4.06 23.05
N SER A 266 -29.63 3.46 24.23
CA SER A 266 -28.92 2.19 24.39
C SER A 266 -29.52 1.12 23.46
N ASN A 267 -28.66 0.36 22.78
CA ASN A 267 -29.04 -0.70 21.83
C ASN A 267 -29.95 -0.26 20.66
N CYS A 268 -30.04 1.04 20.36
CA CYS A 268 -30.80 1.55 19.23
C CYS A 268 -29.94 2.50 18.39
N THR A 269 -29.62 2.08 17.15
CA THR A 269 -28.83 2.90 16.20
C THR A 269 -29.68 3.75 15.27
N SER A 270 -31.01 3.65 15.37
CA SER A 270 -31.96 4.32 14.48
C SER A 270 -32.64 5.52 15.12
N LYS A 271 -32.45 5.77 16.43
CA LYS A 271 -33.12 6.84 17.18
C LYS A 271 -32.15 7.51 18.16
N ILE A 272 -32.37 8.80 18.43
CA ILE A 272 -31.60 9.60 19.38
C ILE A 272 -32.53 10.45 20.22
N LEU A 273 -32.17 10.69 21.48
CA LEU A 273 -32.88 11.63 22.34
C LEU A 273 -32.30 13.02 22.19
N VAL A 274 -33.14 14.03 22.07
CA VAL A 274 -32.75 15.44 21.98
C VAL A 274 -33.41 16.25 23.08
N SER A 275 -32.73 17.30 23.55
CA SER A 275 -33.32 18.25 24.49
C SER A 275 -32.82 19.67 24.26
N TYR A 276 -33.69 20.65 24.50
CA TYR A 276 -33.37 22.08 24.41
C TYR A 276 -32.46 22.55 25.56
N LEU A 277 -32.48 21.86 26.70
CA LEU A 277 -31.66 22.16 27.88
C LEU A 277 -31.05 20.86 28.41
N SER A 278 -29.75 20.82 28.66
CA SER A 278 -29.07 19.58 29.12
C SER A 278 -29.60 19.03 30.45
N GLN A 279 -30.18 19.89 31.29
CA GLN A 279 -30.70 19.54 32.62
C GLN A 279 -32.18 19.13 32.61
N SER A 280 -32.85 19.20 31.46
CA SER A 280 -34.27 18.87 31.35
C SER A 280 -34.50 17.36 31.53
N SER A 281 -35.52 17.01 32.31
CA SER A 281 -36.07 15.65 32.37
C SER A 281 -36.86 15.29 31.11
N VAL A 282 -37.32 16.30 30.37
CA VAL A 282 -38.07 16.15 29.11
C VAL A 282 -37.08 16.03 27.94
N LYS A 283 -37.14 14.87 27.27
CA LYS A 283 -36.34 14.54 26.09
C LYS A 283 -37.28 14.11 24.95
N GLU A 284 -37.04 14.64 23.76
CA GLU A 284 -37.77 14.27 22.55
C GLU A 284 -36.98 13.18 21.80
N THR A 285 -37.66 12.20 21.19
CA THR A 285 -37.00 11.18 20.36
C THR A 285 -37.01 11.61 18.90
N LYS A 286 -35.84 11.56 18.24
CA LYS A 286 -35.70 11.79 16.80
C LYS A 286 -35.20 10.53 16.11
N VAL A 287 -35.73 10.27 14.92
CA VAL A 287 -35.38 9.10 14.10
C VAL A 287 -34.23 9.47 13.16
N LEU A 288 -33.19 8.63 13.16
CA LEU A 288 -31.97 8.75 12.33
C LEU A 288 -32.04 7.88 11.06
N LYS A 289 -32.71 6.72 11.12
CA LYS A 289 -32.82 5.78 9.98
C LYS A 289 -34.29 5.43 9.74
N LYS A 290 -34.72 5.32 8.47
CA LYS A 290 -36.03 4.70 8.16
C LYS A 290 -35.97 3.23 8.58
N GLU A 291 -36.94 2.77 9.37
CA GLU A 291 -37.06 1.35 9.70
C GLU A 291 -37.26 0.59 8.39
N SER A 292 -36.24 -0.20 8.00
CA SER A 292 -36.40 -1.18 6.92
C SER A 292 -37.39 -2.22 7.45
N LEU A 293 -38.45 -2.51 6.68
CA LEU A 293 -39.41 -3.56 7.01
C LEU A 293 -38.66 -4.89 6.99
N VAL A 294 -38.14 -5.32 8.15
CA VAL A 294 -37.51 -6.63 8.30
C VAL A 294 -38.63 -7.66 8.23
N VAL A 295 -38.73 -8.37 7.11
CA VAL A 295 -39.67 -9.49 6.97
C VAL A 295 -39.20 -10.61 7.89
N SER A 296 -40.01 -10.95 8.87
CA SER A 296 -39.75 -12.13 9.70
C SER A 296 -40.17 -13.39 8.90
N PRO A 297 -39.38 -14.48 8.92
CA PRO A 297 -39.66 -15.67 8.12
C PRO A 297 -41.04 -16.27 8.43
N ASN A 298 -41.52 -16.11 9.66
CA ASN A 298 -42.83 -16.58 10.11
C ASN A 298 -44.02 -15.90 9.40
N GLN A 299 -43.80 -14.83 8.65
CA GLN A 299 -44.86 -14.13 7.89
C GLN A 299 -45.01 -14.67 6.45
N ILE A 300 -44.04 -15.42 5.94
CA ILE A 300 -44.04 -15.95 4.57
C ILE A 300 -44.44 -17.42 4.59
N SER A 301 -45.53 -17.74 3.90
CA SER A 301 -46.02 -19.11 3.71
C SER A 301 -45.93 -19.50 2.23
N ILE A 302 -46.02 -20.79 1.93
CA ILE A 302 -46.25 -21.27 0.57
C ILE A 302 -47.48 -20.54 0.00
N SER A 303 -47.44 -20.22 -1.29
CA SER A 303 -48.39 -19.36 -2.01
C SER A 303 -48.38 -17.86 -1.64
N SER A 304 -47.52 -17.39 -0.72
CA SER A 304 -47.34 -15.96 -0.48
C SER A 304 -46.71 -15.28 -1.70
N PHE A 305 -47.17 -14.07 -2.02
CA PHE A 305 -46.50 -13.21 -2.99
C PHE A 305 -45.45 -12.35 -2.29
N VAL A 306 -44.27 -12.26 -2.90
CA VAL A 306 -43.12 -11.54 -2.34
C VAL A 306 -42.44 -10.69 -3.40
N CYS A 307 -41.83 -9.60 -2.95
CA CYS A 307 -40.86 -8.83 -3.72
C CYS A 307 -39.46 -9.20 -3.21
N CYS A 308 -38.53 -9.50 -4.11
CA CYS A 308 -37.18 -9.95 -3.75
C CYS A 308 -36.14 -9.49 -4.77
N VAL A 309 -34.86 -9.52 -4.40
CA VAL A 309 -33.74 -9.13 -5.26
C VAL A 309 -33.07 -10.37 -5.84
N TYR A 310 -32.99 -10.43 -7.17
CA TYR A 310 -32.31 -11.47 -7.91
C TYR A 310 -31.61 -10.85 -9.13
N ASP A 311 -30.34 -11.22 -9.34
CA ASP A 311 -29.49 -10.69 -10.41
C ASP A 311 -29.46 -9.14 -10.47
N ASN A 312 -29.34 -8.49 -9.30
CA ASN A 312 -29.35 -7.03 -9.12
C ASN A 312 -30.64 -6.29 -9.52
N TYR A 313 -31.70 -7.00 -9.92
CA TYR A 313 -33.03 -6.44 -10.14
C TYR A 313 -33.99 -6.88 -9.04
N TRP A 314 -35.04 -6.09 -8.80
CA TRP A 314 -36.13 -6.54 -7.94
C TRP A 314 -37.23 -7.21 -8.76
N TRP A 315 -37.70 -8.34 -8.27
CA TRP A 315 -38.65 -9.21 -8.93
C TRP A 315 -39.85 -9.46 -8.05
N LEU A 316 -40.99 -9.58 -8.70
CA LEU A 316 -42.21 -10.07 -8.08
C LEU A 316 -42.31 -11.58 -8.28
N GLY A 317 -42.68 -12.32 -7.25
CA GLY A 317 -42.85 -13.76 -7.38
C GLY A 317 -43.74 -14.39 -6.32
N ASN A 318 -44.08 -15.64 -6.56
CA ASN A 318 -44.87 -16.47 -5.66
C ASN A 318 -43.99 -17.55 -5.02
N VAL A 319 -44.11 -17.73 -3.71
CA VAL A 319 -43.37 -18.75 -2.97
C VAL A 319 -43.98 -20.12 -3.23
N THR A 320 -43.23 -20.99 -3.88
CA THR A 320 -43.66 -22.35 -4.24
C THR A 320 -43.17 -23.40 -3.24
N ASP A 321 -42.04 -23.16 -2.58
CA ASP A 321 -41.48 -24.06 -1.57
C ASP A 321 -40.62 -23.28 -0.55
N ILE A 322 -40.37 -23.86 0.62
CA ILE A 322 -39.59 -23.25 1.72
C ILE A 322 -38.61 -24.29 2.25
N SER A 323 -37.34 -23.90 2.41
CA SER A 323 -36.31 -24.71 3.07
C SER A 323 -36.05 -24.18 4.48
N PRO A 324 -36.62 -24.78 5.54
CA PRO A 324 -36.48 -24.26 6.91
C PRO A 324 -35.03 -24.28 7.41
N ASP A 325 -34.27 -25.31 7.05
CA ASP A 325 -32.90 -25.53 7.52
C ASP A 325 -31.91 -24.49 6.97
N LYS A 326 -32.19 -23.96 5.76
CA LYS A 326 -31.35 -22.98 5.06
C LYS A 326 -31.92 -21.57 5.07
N ASN A 327 -33.18 -21.42 5.48
CA ASN A 327 -33.92 -20.16 5.45
C ASN A 327 -33.99 -19.55 4.03
N ASP A 328 -34.14 -20.43 3.04
CA ASP A 328 -34.26 -20.13 1.61
C ASP A 328 -35.71 -20.40 1.14
N PHE A 329 -36.14 -19.66 0.12
CA PHE A 329 -37.50 -19.73 -0.43
C PHE A 329 -37.42 -19.98 -1.93
N LEU A 330 -38.17 -20.97 -2.44
CA LEU A 330 -38.26 -21.24 -3.87
C LEU A 330 -39.31 -20.32 -4.49
N ILE A 331 -38.87 -19.33 -5.24
CA ILE A 331 -39.73 -18.28 -5.79
C ILE A 331 -39.93 -18.53 -7.28
N LYS A 332 -41.19 -18.60 -7.71
CA LYS A 332 -41.59 -18.52 -9.11
C LYS A 332 -41.76 -17.06 -9.48
N PHE A 333 -40.97 -16.55 -10.42
CA PHE A 333 -40.89 -15.14 -10.78
C PHE A 333 -41.89 -14.73 -11.87
N MET A 334 -42.33 -13.48 -11.78
CA MET A 334 -43.14 -12.78 -12.77
C MET A 334 -42.25 -11.84 -13.59
N SER A 335 -42.62 -11.63 -14.85
CA SER A 335 -41.91 -10.76 -15.79
C SER A 335 -42.77 -9.56 -16.19
N PRO A 336 -42.17 -8.39 -16.45
CA PRO A 336 -40.74 -8.06 -16.33
C PRO A 336 -40.31 -7.83 -14.87
N HIS A 337 -39.01 -7.70 -14.63
CA HIS A 337 -38.53 -7.17 -13.35
C HIS A 337 -39.05 -5.73 -13.13
N GLY A 338 -39.04 -5.28 -11.89
CA GLY A 338 -39.37 -3.90 -11.57
C GLY A 338 -38.42 -2.88 -12.21
N PRO A 339 -38.83 -1.62 -12.46
CA PRO A 339 -39.96 -0.89 -11.87
C PRO A 339 -41.28 -0.91 -12.69
N SER A 340 -41.63 -2.03 -13.33
CA SER A 340 -42.91 -2.16 -14.04
C SER A 340 -44.14 -2.06 -13.11
N LEU A 341 -45.23 -1.49 -13.63
CA LEU A 341 -46.55 -1.43 -12.96
C LEU A 341 -47.46 -2.63 -13.32
N GLN A 342 -47.02 -3.48 -14.26
CA GLN A 342 -47.76 -4.65 -14.71
C GLN A 342 -46.82 -5.85 -14.85
N PHE A 343 -47.23 -6.99 -14.33
CA PHE A 343 -46.47 -8.22 -14.30
C PHE A 343 -47.27 -9.36 -14.92
N THR A 344 -46.59 -10.33 -15.51
CA THR A 344 -47.18 -11.51 -16.15
C THR A 344 -46.38 -12.74 -15.79
N TRP A 345 -47.02 -13.91 -15.77
CA TRP A 345 -46.28 -15.16 -15.67
C TRP A 345 -45.59 -15.45 -17.00
N PRO A 346 -44.27 -15.71 -17.01
CA PRO A 346 -43.58 -16.09 -18.25
C PRO A 346 -44.12 -17.42 -18.78
N ILE A 347 -44.01 -17.62 -20.10
CA ILE A 347 -44.49 -18.86 -20.77
C ILE A 347 -43.77 -20.10 -20.23
N LYS A 348 -42.48 -19.95 -19.90
CA LYS A 348 -41.70 -20.95 -19.20
C LYS A 348 -41.50 -20.46 -17.78
N ASP A 349 -41.87 -21.30 -16.81
CA ASP A 349 -41.69 -21.00 -15.40
C ASP A 349 -40.23 -20.66 -15.09
N ASP A 350 -40.04 -19.48 -14.51
CA ASP A 350 -38.76 -19.03 -13.99
C ASP A 350 -38.80 -19.18 -12.48
N ILE A 351 -38.00 -20.11 -11.94
CA ILE A 351 -38.06 -20.52 -10.55
C ILE A 351 -36.64 -20.59 -9.99
N CYS A 352 -36.38 -19.91 -8.87
CA CYS A 352 -35.08 -19.94 -8.20
C CYS A 352 -35.20 -19.94 -6.68
N TRP A 353 -34.23 -20.55 -6.01
CA TRP A 353 -34.07 -20.44 -4.55
C TRP A 353 -33.47 -19.07 -4.20
N VAL A 354 -34.15 -18.33 -3.35
CA VAL A 354 -33.76 -17.00 -2.90
C VAL A 354 -33.62 -16.98 -1.37
N PRO A 355 -32.47 -16.57 -0.82
CA PRO A 355 -32.28 -16.46 0.63
C PRO A 355 -33.20 -15.41 1.26
N LEU A 356 -33.60 -15.60 2.52
CA LEU A 356 -34.44 -14.63 3.26
C LEU A 356 -33.90 -13.19 3.18
N LYS A 357 -32.58 -13.02 3.27
CA LYS A 357 -31.92 -11.69 3.19
C LYS A 357 -32.17 -10.94 1.88
N ASN A 358 -32.55 -11.66 0.82
CA ASN A 358 -32.86 -11.09 -0.50
C ASN A 358 -34.37 -10.90 -0.70
N ILE A 359 -35.23 -11.30 0.25
CA ILE A 359 -36.66 -11.01 0.23
C ILE A 359 -36.87 -9.63 0.85
N LEU A 360 -37.43 -8.71 0.08
CA LEU A 360 -37.67 -7.33 0.48
C LEU A 360 -38.95 -7.20 1.30
N ILE A 361 -40.05 -7.78 0.81
CA ILE A 361 -41.38 -7.65 1.45
C ILE A 361 -42.35 -8.74 0.98
N LYS A 362 -43.26 -9.18 1.87
CA LYS A 362 -44.46 -9.93 1.49
C LYS A 362 -45.54 -8.96 1.05
N ILE A 363 -46.13 -9.19 -0.12
CA ILE A 363 -47.19 -8.35 -0.65
C ILE A 363 -48.55 -9.07 -0.60
N PRO A 364 -49.68 -8.32 -0.61
CA PRO A 364 -50.99 -8.89 -0.87
C PRO A 364 -51.05 -9.60 -2.22
N VAL A 365 -52.03 -10.48 -2.40
CA VAL A 365 -52.29 -11.12 -3.70
C VAL A 365 -52.48 -10.03 -4.76
N PRO A 366 -51.66 -9.99 -5.83
CA PRO A 366 -51.77 -8.96 -6.84
C PRO A 366 -53.13 -8.96 -7.53
N SER A 367 -53.67 -7.78 -7.83
CA SER A 367 -54.94 -7.66 -8.54
C SER A 367 -54.76 -8.03 -10.02
N THR A 368 -55.70 -8.78 -10.57
CA THR A 368 -55.67 -9.21 -11.98
C THR A 368 -56.40 -8.21 -12.87
N SER A 369 -55.88 -7.99 -14.08
CA SER A 369 -56.58 -7.22 -15.10
C SER A 369 -57.85 -7.92 -15.57
N SER A 370 -58.74 -7.19 -16.24
CA SER A 370 -60.01 -7.71 -16.79
C SER A 370 -59.86 -8.92 -17.73
N THR A 371 -58.65 -9.17 -18.24
CA THR A 371 -58.32 -10.32 -19.10
C THR A 371 -57.71 -11.50 -18.35
N GLY A 372 -57.41 -11.34 -17.05
CA GLY A 372 -56.75 -12.34 -16.20
C GLY A 372 -55.28 -12.61 -16.53
N ARG A 373 -54.70 -11.91 -17.51
CA ARG A 373 -53.35 -12.18 -18.04
C ARG A 373 -52.25 -11.29 -17.47
N SER A 374 -52.60 -10.22 -16.77
CA SER A 374 -51.64 -9.31 -16.13
C SER A 374 -52.04 -8.98 -14.70
N TYR A 375 -51.03 -8.78 -13.87
CA TYR A 375 -51.13 -8.58 -12.43
C TYR A 375 -50.59 -7.19 -12.08
N ARG A 376 -51.24 -6.52 -11.13
CA ARG A 376 -50.90 -5.17 -10.66
C ARG A 376 -50.72 -5.18 -9.15
N ILE A 377 -49.77 -4.36 -8.70
CA ILE A 377 -49.54 -4.09 -7.28
C ILE A 377 -50.25 -2.76 -6.97
N GLU A 378 -51.19 -2.76 -6.03
CA GLU A 378 -51.82 -1.52 -5.57
C GLU A 378 -50.80 -0.67 -4.82
N GLN A 379 -50.70 0.62 -5.14
CA GLN A 379 -49.89 1.56 -4.37
C GLN A 379 -50.54 1.75 -3.00
N GLN A 380 -49.91 1.24 -1.95
CA GLN A 380 -50.22 1.70 -0.59
C GLN A 380 -49.64 3.12 -0.45
N THR A 381 -50.53 4.10 -0.33
CA THR A 381 -50.22 5.51 -0.01
C THR A 381 -49.63 5.67 1.36
#